data_AF-A0A914HPS2-F1
#
_entry.id   AF-A0A914HPS2-F1
#
_cell.length_a   1.000
_cell.length_b   1.000
_cell.length_c   1.000
_cell.angle_alpha   90.00
_cell.angle_beta   90.00
_cell.angle_gamma   90.00
#
_symmetry.space_group_name_H-M   'P 1'
#
loop_
_entity.id
_entity.type
_entity.pdbx_description
1 polymer ?
#
loop_
_entity_poly.entity_id
_entity_poly.type
_entity_poly.pdbx_seq_one_letter_code
_entity_poly.pdbx_strand_id
1 'polypeptide(L)'
;MSQQINQRLIVVQLARTKKDVLFGQFNPSLTKRMKEQAWESVRQEAIAAGAEGLAKKDWQYVRDSIWQAAQRDAKAKKDKAMKSGEGSVLFNEANYEY
;
A
#
# COMPACT_ATOMS: atom_id res chain seq x y z
N MET A 1 -8.83 -9.44 -16.61
CA MET A 1 -8.22 -8.45 -15.69
C MET A 1 -6.72 -8.71 -15.62
N SER A 2 -5.88 -7.71 -15.88
CA SER A 2 -4.43 -7.88 -15.99
C SER A 2 -3.81 -8.27 -14.63
N GLN A 3 -2.94 -9.28 -14.61
CA GLN A 3 -2.27 -9.78 -13.40
C GLN A 3 -1.63 -8.66 -12.55
N GLN A 4 -1.14 -7.59 -13.18
CA GLN A 4 -0.54 -6.45 -12.50
C GLN A 4 -1.52 -5.62 -11.64
N ILE A 5 -2.78 -5.50 -12.06
CA ILE A 5 -3.81 -4.77 -11.30
C ILE A 5 -4.15 -5.56 -10.02
N ASN A 6 -4.22 -6.89 -10.12
CA ASN A 6 -4.46 -7.76 -8.97
C ASN A 6 -3.30 -7.71 -7.96
N GLN A 7 -2.05 -7.73 -8.42
CA GLN A 7 -0.87 -7.63 -7.54
C GLN A 7 -0.85 -6.34 -6.72
N ARG A 8 -1.14 -5.20 -7.35
CA ARG A 8 -1.19 -3.90 -6.66
C ARG A 8 -2.27 -3.87 -5.58
N LEU A 9 -3.47 -4.38 -5.88
CA LEU A 9 -4.58 -4.41 -4.93
C LEU A 9 -4.26 -5.28 -3.71
N ILE A 10 -3.70 -6.47 -3.92
CA ILE A 10 -3.31 -7.39 -2.85
C ILE A 10 -2.29 -6.71 -1.92
N VAL A 11 -1.23 -6.11 -2.48
CA VAL A 11 -0.19 -5.41 -1.69
C VAL A 11 -0.78 -4.26 -0.88
N VAL A 12 -1.67 -3.46 -1.47
CA VAL A 12 -2.30 -2.33 -0.77
C VAL A 12 -3.18 -2.81 0.38
N GLN A 13 -3.95 -3.88 0.20
CA GLN A 13 -4.78 -4.46 1.26
C GLN A 13 -3.92 -4.98 2.42
N LEU A 14 -2.84 -5.72 2.12
CA LEU A 14 -1.94 -6.27 3.13
C LEU A 14 -1.10 -5.18 3.85
N ALA A 15 -0.71 -4.13 3.15
CA ALA A 15 -0.03 -2.99 3.77
C ALA A 15 -0.96 -2.24 4.74
N ARG A 16 -2.27 -2.20 4.46
CA ARG A 16 -3.27 -1.59 5.36
C ARG A 16 -3.49 -2.40 6.63
N THR A 17 -3.52 -3.73 6.55
CA THR A 17 -3.67 -4.56 7.75
C THR A 17 -2.48 -4.43 8.70
N LYS A 18 -1.31 -4.04 8.18
CA LYS A 18 -0.09 -3.79 8.96
C LYS A 18 0.22 -2.30 9.14
N LYS A 19 -0.78 -1.41 8.98
CA LYS A 19 -0.58 0.04 9.02
C LYS A 19 0.09 0.51 10.31
N ASP A 20 -0.23 -0.10 11.45
CA ASP A 20 0.25 0.35 12.75
C ASP A 20 1.77 0.14 12.90
N VAL A 21 2.32 -0.87 12.21
CA VAL A 21 3.77 -1.12 12.19
C VAL A 21 4.45 -0.33 11.08
N LEU A 22 3.84 -0.28 9.89
CA LEU A 22 4.44 0.35 8.71
C LEU A 22 4.42 1.88 8.79
N PHE A 23 3.31 2.43 9.25
CA PHE A 23 2.97 3.85 9.21
C PHE A 23 2.55 4.40 10.57
N GLY A 24 2.57 3.60 11.64
CA GLY A 24 2.30 4.07 12.99
C GLY A 24 3.17 5.30 13.33
N GLN A 25 2.58 6.22 14.09
CA GLN A 25 3.27 7.40 14.61
C GLN A 25 4.57 7.01 15.33
N PHE A 26 5.49 7.98 15.47
CA PHE A 26 6.78 7.82 16.12
C PHE A 26 6.65 7.13 17.49
N ASN A 27 6.77 5.81 17.49
CA ASN A 27 6.77 4.99 18.68
C ASN A 27 8.22 4.57 18.92
N PRO A 28 8.81 4.86 20.09
CA PRO A 28 10.16 4.41 20.41
C PRO A 28 10.33 2.88 20.37
N SER A 29 9.23 2.12 20.39
CA SER A 29 9.23 0.66 20.19
C SER A 29 9.24 0.23 18.72
N LEU A 30 8.92 1.10 17.76
CA LEU A 30 8.93 0.78 16.32
C LEU A 30 10.31 0.99 15.72
N THR A 31 11.08 -0.10 15.62
CA THR A 31 12.41 -0.07 15.02
C THR A 31 12.36 -0.16 13.49
N LYS A 32 13.42 0.30 12.83
CA LYS A 32 13.60 0.12 11.37
C LYS A 32 13.46 -1.34 10.95
N ARG A 33 14.01 -2.26 11.75
CA ARG A 33 13.95 -3.71 11.51
C ARG A 33 12.51 -4.25 11.51
N MET A 34 11.65 -3.76 12.40
CA MET A 34 10.24 -4.16 12.42
C MET A 34 9.50 -3.72 11.16
N LYS A 35 9.82 -2.53 10.62
CA LYS A 35 9.26 -2.06 9.35
C LYS A 35 9.72 -2.90 8.17
N GLU A 36 11.00 -3.27 8.14
CA GLU A 36 11.57 -4.17 7.12
C GLU A 36 10.88 -5.55 7.17
N GLN A 37 10.74 -6.12 8.36
CA GLN A 37 10.04 -7.40 8.56
C GLN A 37 8.56 -7.32 8.17
N ALA A 38 7.88 -6.22 8.48
CA ALA A 38 6.49 -6.02 8.08
C ALA A 38 6.34 -5.96 6.55
N TRP A 39 7.25 -5.28 5.84
CA TRP A 39 7.24 -5.28 4.37
C TRP A 39 7.56 -6.64 3.76
N GLU A 40 8.48 -7.39 4.37
CA GLU A 40 8.76 -8.77 3.94
C GLU A 40 7.54 -9.68 4.17
N SER A 41 6.84 -9.53 5.29
CA SER A 41 5.58 -10.25 5.56
C SER A 41 4.50 -9.91 4.52
N VAL A 42 4.34 -8.61 4.18
CA VAL A 42 3.43 -8.18 3.11
C VAL A 42 3.78 -8.85 1.79
N ARG A 43 5.07 -8.94 1.44
CA ARG A 43 5.52 -9.62 0.22
C ARG A 43 5.16 -11.11 0.24
N GLN A 44 5.47 -11.82 1.33
CA GLN A 44 5.20 -13.25 1.45
C GLN A 44 3.71 -13.57 1.37
N GLU A 45 2.88 -12.81 2.10
CA GLU A 45 1.43 -12.95 2.06
C GLU A 45 0.86 -12.58 0.69
N ALA A 46 1.44 -11.59 0.01
CA ALA A 46 1.01 -11.24 -1.35
C ALA A 46 1.31 -12.38 -2.33
N ILE A 47 2.48 -13.02 -2.23
CA ILE A 47 2.83 -14.19 -3.04
C ILE A 47 1.83 -15.32 -2.79
N ALA A 48 1.54 -15.62 -1.52
CA ALA A 48 0.56 -16.64 -1.14
C ALA A 48 -0.86 -16.33 -1.66
N ALA A 49 -1.21 -15.06 -1.78
CA ALA A 49 -2.47 -14.58 -2.35
C ALA A 49 -2.50 -14.53 -3.90
N GLY A 50 -1.46 -15.02 -4.58
CA GLY A 50 -1.40 -15.11 -6.05
C GLY A 50 -0.59 -14.01 -6.73
N ALA A 51 0.14 -13.17 -5.98
CA ALA A 51 1.10 -12.22 -6.54
C ALA A 51 2.48 -12.88 -6.80
N GLU A 52 2.50 -13.97 -7.57
CA GLU A 52 3.70 -14.79 -7.83
C GLU A 52 4.87 -13.98 -8.41
N GLY A 53 4.58 -12.90 -9.15
CA GLY A 53 5.59 -11.98 -9.68
C GLY A 53 6.46 -11.31 -8.61
N LEU A 54 6.01 -11.30 -7.35
CA LEU A 54 6.77 -10.76 -6.21
C LEU A 54 7.76 -11.78 -5.61
N ALA A 55 7.67 -13.05 -5.98
CA ALA A 55 8.61 -14.07 -5.51
C ALA A 55 10.05 -13.78 -5.95
N LYS A 56 10.23 -13.15 -7.12
CA LYS A 56 11.54 -12.76 -7.67
C LYS A 56 11.98 -11.34 -7.30
N LYS A 57 11.22 -10.64 -6.45
CA LYS A 57 11.43 -9.23 -6.11
C LYS A 57 11.63 -9.07 -4.62
N ASP A 58 12.40 -8.09 -4.20
CA ASP A 58 12.59 -7.81 -2.76
C ASP A 58 11.44 -7.01 -2.17
N TRP A 59 11.33 -7.03 -0.83
CA TRP A 59 10.38 -6.18 -0.09
C TRP A 59 10.55 -4.68 -0.42
N GLN A 60 11.77 -4.25 -0.77
CA GLN A 60 12.05 -2.88 -1.22
C GLN A 60 11.29 -2.55 -2.50
N TYR A 61 11.20 -3.48 -3.46
CA TYR A 61 10.43 -3.28 -4.68
C TYR A 61 8.93 -3.15 -4.38
N VAL A 62 8.41 -3.97 -3.45
CA VAL A 62 7.01 -3.89 -3.02
C VAL A 62 6.70 -2.51 -2.43
N ARG A 63 7.58 -1.99 -1.56
CA ARG A 63 7.44 -0.66 -0.96
C ARG A 63 7.60 0.47 -1.99
N ASP A 64 8.70 0.47 -2.73
CA ASP A 64 9.14 1.64 -3.51
C ASP A 64 8.46 1.70 -4.88
N SER A 65 8.10 0.57 -5.47
CA SER A 65 7.42 0.54 -6.76
C SER A 65 5.90 0.42 -6.61
N ILE A 66 5.43 -0.59 -5.90
CA ILE A 66 4.01 -0.95 -5.88
C ILE A 66 3.24 0.00 -4.96
N TRP A 67 3.67 0.12 -3.71
CA TRP A 67 3.01 0.97 -2.72
C TRP A 67 3.11 2.46 -3.10
N GLN A 68 4.28 2.98 -3.49
CA GLN A 68 4.38 4.37 -3.92
C GLN A 68 3.56 4.67 -5.17
N ALA A 69 3.48 3.76 -6.15
CA ALA A 69 2.60 3.96 -7.31
C ALA A 69 1.13 4.04 -6.88
N ALA A 70 0.68 3.15 -5.99
CA ALA A 70 -0.69 3.18 -5.47
C ALA A 70 -1.00 4.48 -4.72
N GLN A 71 -0.06 5.00 -3.92
CA GLN A 71 -0.23 6.29 -3.24
C GLN A 71 -0.31 7.46 -4.21
N ARG A 72 0.54 7.48 -5.26
CA ARG A 72 0.48 8.52 -6.30
C ARG A 72 -0.85 8.49 -7.05
N ASP A 73 -1.32 7.31 -7.43
CA ASP A 73 -2.61 7.14 -8.11
C ASP A 73 -3.78 7.58 -7.21
N ALA A 74 -3.73 7.25 -5.91
CA ALA A 74 -4.73 7.68 -4.94
C ALA A 74 -4.74 9.21 -4.76
N LYS A 75 -3.57 9.84 -4.66
CA LYS A 75 -3.44 11.30 -4.57
C LYS A 75 -3.96 11.98 -5.85
N ALA A 76 -3.59 11.48 -7.03
CA ALA A 76 -4.07 12.02 -8.30
C ALA A 76 -5.61 11.94 -8.42
N LYS A 77 -6.21 10.84 -7.94
CA LYS A 77 -7.68 10.71 -7.85
C LYS A 77 -8.29 11.74 -6.89
N LYS A 78 -7.67 11.95 -5.72
CA LYS A 78 -8.09 12.97 -4.74
C LYS A 78 -8.06 14.37 -5.35
N ASP A 79 -6.95 14.72 -6.00
CA ASP A 79 -6.75 16.04 -6.60
C ASP A 79 -7.75 16.27 -7.75
N LYS A 80 -8.05 15.23 -8.54
CA LYS A 80 -9.08 15.30 -9.58
C LYS A 80 -10.48 15.49 -8.99
N ALA A 81 -10.83 14.74 -7.94
CA ALA A 81 -12.12 14.86 -7.26
C ALA A 81 -12.32 16.27 -6.67
N MET A 82 -11.29 16.83 -6.03
CA MET A 82 -11.33 18.22 -5.51
C MET A 82 -11.49 19.26 -6.62
N LYS A 83 -10.79 19.11 -7.75
CA LYS A 83 -10.84 20.07 -8.87
C LYS A 83 -12.15 20.02 -9.66
N SER A 84 -12.76 18.85 -9.80
CA SER A 84 -13.96 18.67 -10.62
C SER A 84 -15.27 19.00 -9.89
N GLY A 85 -15.25 19.29 -8.58
CA GLY A 85 -16.47 19.61 -7.82
C GLY A 85 -17.45 18.44 -7.63
N GLU A 86 -17.15 17.27 -8.19
CA GLU A 86 -17.85 16.00 -7.96
C GLU A 86 -17.45 15.42 -6.58
N GLY A 87 -17.86 16.11 -5.51
CA GLY A 87 -17.65 15.70 -4.12
C GLY A 87 -18.39 14.42 -3.70
N SER A 88 -18.86 13.59 -4.64
CA SER A 88 -19.80 12.49 -4.37
C SER A 88 -19.44 11.14 -4.97
N VAL A 89 -18.25 10.96 -5.57
CA VAL A 89 -17.73 9.60 -5.83
C VAL A 89 -16.84 9.16 -4.67
N LEU A 90 -17.49 8.87 -3.53
CA LEU A 90 -17.00 8.02 -2.45
C LEU A 90 -15.48 8.12 -2.20
N PHE A 91 -15.00 9.33 -1.93
CA PHE A 91 -13.67 9.48 -1.37
C PHE A 91 -13.79 9.04 0.09
N ASN A 92 -13.60 7.75 0.34
CA ASN A 92 -13.65 7.18 1.68
C ASN A 92 -12.45 7.74 2.46
N GLU A 93 -12.70 8.85 3.16
CA GLU A 93 -11.77 9.67 3.94
C GLU A 93 -11.05 8.86 5.03
N ALA A 94 -11.58 7.68 5.39
CA ALA A 94 -10.96 6.71 6.28
C ALA A 94 -9.60 6.15 5.79
N ASN A 95 -9.08 6.59 4.64
CA ASN A 95 -7.80 6.15 4.06
C ASN A 95 -6.61 7.11 4.28
N TYR A 96 -6.78 8.27 4.92
CA TYR A 96 -5.74 9.31 4.87
C TYR A 96 -5.59 10.23 6.08
N GLU A 97 -6.03 9.83 7.27
CA GLU A 97 -5.63 10.50 8.51
C GLU A 97 -4.34 9.85 9.03
N TYR A 98 -3.27 10.65 9.07
CA TYR A 98 -1.94 10.31 9.57
C TYR A 98 -1.81 10.64 11.06
#